data_AF-A0A7S4RVK8-F1
#
_entry.id   AF-A0A7S4RVK8-F1
#
_cell.length_a   1.000
_cell.length_b   1.000
_cell.length_c   1.000
_cell.angle_alpha   90.00
_cell.angle_beta   90.00
_cell.angle_gamma   90.00
#
_symmetry.space_group_name_H-M   'P 1'
#
loop_
_entity.id
_entity.type
_entity.pdbx_description
1 polymer ?
#
loop_
_entity_poly.entity_id
_entity_poly.type
_entity_poly.pdbx_seq_one_letter_code
_entity_poly.pdbx_strand_id
1 'polypeptide(L)'
;MEQCDLQSEADAQRFCGDLYIAHGLESACGCILFFFFAVVAVKLHARSHLKNPAKAFLRFVWAITYELAEEFFSTLATVGMMHKMDLEVRLRFCGNIDKMTNMLSAWLSLIGITRWLSIGNINGMRYIGYGMTCPMTQMELVVMIAPVVPCFRLVALFSFLTTFMTLMAGYAASLMWMPLWEGDLLEFVKSQVLDDLQPTRKLKVVAPAFAGISVLSFIIIPSLLFLYSIHGGAKNPDLPHGYKCLLLLVWGTWLCFPVWWMLSWEGMSVITDTKFNEIGFTILNMVAKGSFTLQGFRMGTFEERRQRTLKDKARGKKKGKRKGEDEGSSDQEGAPRKDLAEQRSDVEDPNVPPIISRKSSRKLSKSMFVSILRDFDTAPRDDYLGSVAEEKHTKKRRGGSRDGNREKQTLQCPPVPTDESPDVHNPWFRSCLQHSFRPVVGRRTRAGR
;
A
#
# COMPACT_ATOMS: atom_id res chain seq x y z
N MET A 1 41.78 -47.12 6.75
CA MET A 1 40.61 -46.40 6.18
C MET A 1 39.38 -47.01 6.81
N GLU A 2 39.30 -46.85 8.12
CA GLU A 2 38.38 -47.55 9.03
C GLU A 2 37.22 -46.64 9.41
N GLN A 3 36.02 -47.21 9.38
CA GLN A 3 34.87 -46.94 10.26
C GLN A 3 34.86 -45.56 10.95
N CYS A 4 34.44 -44.54 10.21
CA CYS A 4 34.02 -43.25 10.76
C CYS A 4 32.52 -43.01 10.44
N ASP A 5 31.70 -44.05 10.60
CA ASP A 5 30.55 -44.24 9.68
C ASP A 5 29.17 -44.36 10.32
N LEU A 6 28.91 -43.80 11.52
CA LEU A 6 27.53 -43.60 12.03
C LEU A 6 27.46 -42.67 13.24
N GLN A 7 28.55 -42.55 14.01
CA GLN A 7 28.63 -41.58 15.11
C GLN A 7 28.69 -40.13 14.59
N SER A 8 29.16 -39.93 13.35
CA SER A 8 29.25 -38.62 12.71
C SER A 8 27.90 -38.04 12.29
N GLU A 9 26.86 -38.83 12.03
CA GLU A 9 25.54 -38.27 11.68
C GLU A 9 24.82 -37.70 12.91
N ALA A 10 24.86 -38.41 14.04
CA ALA A 10 24.28 -37.91 15.29
C ALA A 10 25.03 -36.67 15.80
N ASP A 11 26.36 -36.64 15.66
CA ASP A 11 27.17 -35.48 16.04
C ASP A 11 27.05 -34.33 15.02
N ALA A 12 26.87 -34.62 13.73
CA ALA A 12 26.50 -33.62 12.73
C ALA A 12 25.10 -33.05 12.99
N GLN A 13 24.12 -33.87 13.39
CA GLN A 13 22.79 -33.38 13.79
C GLN A 13 22.83 -32.54 15.07
N ARG A 14 23.74 -32.84 16.00
CA ARG A 14 23.96 -32.00 17.18
C ARG A 14 24.65 -30.68 16.85
N PHE A 15 25.68 -30.69 16.00
CA PHE A 15 26.35 -29.48 15.51
C PHE A 15 25.44 -28.61 14.63
N CYS A 16 24.62 -29.24 13.79
CA CYS A 16 23.63 -28.58 12.94
C CYS A 16 22.31 -28.29 13.68
N GLY A 17 22.12 -28.79 14.90
CA GLY A 17 20.87 -28.64 15.65
C GLY A 17 20.51 -27.17 15.86
N ASP A 18 21.50 -26.34 16.21
CA ASP A 18 21.31 -24.90 16.33
C ASP A 18 20.99 -24.22 15.01
N LEU A 19 21.56 -24.72 13.91
CA LEU A 19 21.27 -24.26 12.55
C LEU A 19 19.83 -24.61 12.15
N TYR A 20 19.36 -25.83 12.44
CA TYR A 20 17.97 -26.24 12.18
C TYR A 20 16.96 -25.43 12.99
N ILE A 21 17.25 -25.14 14.27
CA ILE A 21 16.38 -24.30 15.10
C ILE A 21 16.34 -22.87 14.56
N ALA A 22 17.50 -22.30 14.17
CA ALA A 22 17.55 -20.97 13.57
C ALA A 22 16.74 -20.93 12.27
N HIS A 23 16.89 -21.93 11.40
CA HIS A 23 16.13 -22.03 10.15
C HIS A 23 14.64 -22.25 10.36
N GLY A 24 14.26 -23.08 11.33
CA GLY A 24 12.86 -23.29 11.70
C GLY A 24 12.21 -22.00 12.16
N LEU A 25 12.92 -21.20 12.96
CA LEU A 25 12.43 -19.91 13.42
C LEU A 25 12.36 -18.87 12.29
N GLU A 26 13.37 -18.79 11.43
CA GLU A 26 13.37 -17.92 10.24
C GLU A 26 12.18 -18.27 9.32
N SER A 27 11.96 -19.56 9.07
CA SER A 27 10.82 -20.04 8.29
C SER A 27 9.49 -19.70 8.95
N ALA A 28 9.40 -19.82 10.28
CA ALA A 28 8.22 -19.41 11.04
C ALA A 28 7.98 -17.90 10.93
N CYS A 29 9.02 -17.07 11.07
CA CYS A 29 8.96 -15.63 10.87
C CYS A 29 8.50 -15.26 9.44
N GLY A 30 9.08 -15.90 8.42
CA GLY A 30 8.68 -15.76 7.02
C GLY A 30 7.21 -16.13 6.79
N CYS A 31 6.75 -17.23 7.37
CA CYS A 31 5.34 -17.64 7.34
C CYS A 31 4.44 -16.60 8.01
N ILE A 32 4.83 -16.11 9.21
CA ILE A 32 4.07 -15.08 9.94
C ILE A 32 3.93 -13.82 9.10
N LEU A 33 5.03 -13.33 8.50
CA LEU A 33 5.00 -12.16 7.62
C LEU A 33 4.15 -12.40 6.38
N PHE A 34 4.29 -13.56 5.74
CA PHE A 34 3.49 -13.95 4.59
C PHE A 34 1.99 -13.91 4.91
N PHE A 35 1.56 -14.63 5.96
CA PHE A 35 0.14 -14.66 6.33
C PHE A 35 -0.36 -13.29 6.77
N PHE A 36 0.43 -12.55 7.54
CA PHE A 36 0.07 -11.20 7.97
C PHE A 36 -0.17 -10.27 6.76
N PHE A 37 0.79 -10.18 5.84
CA PHE A 37 0.67 -9.32 4.67
C PHE A 37 -0.35 -9.82 3.65
N ALA A 38 -0.51 -11.14 3.49
CA ALA A 38 -1.56 -11.71 2.67
C ALA A 38 -2.95 -11.37 3.23
N VAL A 39 -3.17 -11.47 4.55
CA VAL A 39 -4.43 -11.08 5.18
C VAL A 39 -4.70 -9.59 4.99
N VAL A 40 -3.70 -8.73 5.20
CA VAL A 40 -3.84 -7.27 4.98
C VAL A 40 -4.16 -6.98 3.51
N ALA A 41 -3.42 -7.57 2.56
CA ALA A 41 -3.65 -7.37 1.13
C ALA A 41 -5.03 -7.89 0.68
N VAL A 42 -5.44 -9.06 1.17
CA VAL A 42 -6.76 -9.62 0.91
C VAL A 42 -7.86 -8.73 1.48
N LYS A 43 -7.70 -8.19 2.70
CA LYS A 43 -8.65 -7.21 3.27
C LYS A 43 -8.72 -5.92 2.45
N LEU A 44 -7.59 -5.43 1.92
CA LEU A 44 -7.56 -4.26 1.03
C LEU A 44 -8.27 -4.53 -0.30
N HIS A 45 -8.07 -5.74 -0.87
CA HIS A 45 -8.65 -6.12 -2.16
C HIS A 45 -10.15 -6.44 -2.04
N ALA A 46 -10.52 -7.19 -1.01
CA ALA A 46 -11.86 -7.71 -0.81
C ALA A 46 -12.69 -6.76 0.06
N ARG A 47 -12.85 -5.49 -0.33
CA ARG A 47 -13.89 -4.62 0.25
C ARG A 47 -15.30 -5.28 0.25
N SER A 48 -15.47 -6.39 -0.47
CA SER A 48 -16.64 -7.27 -0.53
C SER A 48 -16.41 -8.65 0.15
N HIS A 49 -17.46 -9.19 0.77
CA HIS A 49 -17.46 -10.48 1.47
C HIS A 49 -16.80 -11.62 0.69
N LEU A 50 -15.71 -12.17 1.26
CA LEU A 50 -15.05 -13.36 0.74
C LEU A 50 -15.89 -14.60 1.02
N LYS A 51 -16.60 -15.10 0.00
CA LYS A 51 -17.37 -16.35 0.12
C LYS A 51 -16.50 -17.61 0.19
N ASN A 52 -15.26 -17.56 -0.32
CA ASN A 52 -14.35 -18.71 -0.33
C ASN A 52 -12.88 -18.26 -0.19
N PRO A 53 -12.18 -18.63 0.90
CA PRO A 53 -10.80 -18.21 1.16
C PRO A 53 -9.79 -18.86 0.21
N ALA A 54 -10.00 -20.11 -0.21
CA ALA A 54 -9.08 -20.82 -1.10
C ALA A 54 -9.07 -20.20 -2.51
N LYS A 55 -10.26 -19.85 -3.03
CA LYS A 55 -10.37 -19.14 -4.32
C LYS A 55 -9.75 -17.74 -4.27
N ALA A 56 -9.87 -17.06 -3.14
CA ALA A 56 -9.25 -15.76 -2.93
C ALA A 56 -7.72 -15.86 -2.89
N PHE A 57 -7.19 -16.90 -2.24
CA PHE A 57 -5.76 -17.19 -2.20
C PHE A 57 -5.19 -17.52 -3.59
N LEU A 58 -5.84 -18.39 -4.36
CA LEU A 58 -5.37 -18.70 -5.73
C LEU A 58 -5.37 -17.47 -6.64
N ARG A 59 -6.42 -16.63 -6.54
CA ARG A 59 -6.45 -15.34 -7.25
C ARG A 59 -5.34 -14.40 -6.79
N PHE A 60 -5.05 -14.36 -5.50
CA PHE A 60 -3.96 -13.57 -4.93
C PHE A 60 -2.60 -14.01 -5.49
N VAL A 61 -2.32 -15.33 -5.52
CA VAL A 61 -1.08 -15.86 -6.10
C VAL A 61 -0.97 -15.50 -7.58
N TRP A 62 -2.04 -15.67 -8.36
CA TRP A 62 -2.07 -15.31 -9.78
C TRP A 62 -1.85 -13.81 -10.03
N ALA A 63 -2.54 -12.96 -9.26
CA ALA A 63 -2.41 -11.51 -9.33
C ALA A 63 -0.99 -11.04 -8.98
N ILE A 64 -0.34 -11.69 -8.01
CA ILE A 64 1.06 -11.40 -7.65
C ILE A 64 1.99 -11.63 -8.85
N THR A 65 1.84 -12.74 -9.57
CA THR A 65 2.83 -13.15 -10.58
C THR A 65 2.73 -12.38 -11.90
N TYR A 66 1.52 -11.99 -12.32
CA TYR A 66 1.32 -11.35 -13.64
C TYR A 66 0.97 -9.86 -13.56
N GLU A 67 0.11 -9.46 -12.61
CA GLU A 67 -0.44 -8.09 -12.60
C GLU A 67 0.48 -7.08 -11.90
N LEU A 68 1.31 -7.55 -10.96
CA LEU A 68 2.08 -6.66 -10.09
C LEU A 68 3.05 -5.76 -10.87
N ALA A 69 3.75 -6.28 -11.88
CA ALA A 69 4.73 -5.49 -12.64
C ALA A 69 4.05 -4.42 -13.51
N GLU A 70 2.97 -4.78 -14.22
CA GLU A 70 2.24 -3.83 -15.06
C GLU A 70 1.52 -2.76 -14.22
N GLU A 71 0.85 -3.18 -13.14
CA GLU A 71 0.20 -2.27 -12.18
C GLU A 71 1.24 -1.33 -11.56
N PHE A 72 2.46 -1.81 -11.31
CA PHE A 72 3.56 -1.00 -10.74
C PHE A 72 3.99 0.12 -11.67
N PHE A 73 4.37 -0.21 -12.90
CA PHE A 73 4.84 0.80 -13.85
C PHE A 73 3.74 1.78 -14.22
N SER A 74 2.50 1.29 -14.40
CA SER A 74 1.33 2.13 -14.66
C SER A 74 1.08 3.11 -13.50
N THR A 75 1.09 2.61 -12.26
CA THR A 75 0.93 3.43 -11.05
C THR A 75 2.03 4.49 -10.96
N LEU A 76 3.31 4.11 -11.12
CA LEU A 76 4.43 5.06 -11.08
C LEU A 76 4.35 6.14 -12.18
N ALA A 77 3.89 5.79 -13.38
CA ALA A 77 3.73 6.75 -14.46
C ALA A 77 2.74 7.88 -14.13
N THR A 78 1.74 7.60 -13.29
CA THR A 78 0.71 8.59 -12.91
C THR A 78 1.15 9.53 -11.78
N VAL A 79 2.23 9.21 -11.04
CA VAL A 79 2.73 10.00 -9.89
C VAL A 79 2.90 11.46 -10.26
N GLY A 80 3.48 11.75 -11.43
CA GLY A 80 3.81 13.10 -11.87
C GLY A 80 2.62 14.06 -12.04
N MET A 81 1.39 13.54 -12.04
CA MET A 81 0.14 14.30 -12.17
C MET A 81 -0.61 14.47 -10.85
N MET A 82 -0.18 13.80 -9.76
CA MET A 82 -0.93 13.75 -8.50
C MET A 82 -1.13 15.13 -7.84
N HIS A 83 -0.22 16.08 -8.02
CA HIS A 83 -0.37 17.45 -7.51
C HIS A 83 -1.59 18.21 -8.07
N LYS A 84 -2.18 17.76 -9.18
CA LYS A 84 -3.39 18.36 -9.78
C LYS A 84 -4.68 17.59 -9.45
N MET A 85 -4.55 16.45 -8.77
CA MET A 85 -5.67 15.54 -8.53
C MET A 85 -6.30 15.81 -7.18
N ASP A 86 -7.61 15.61 -7.12
CA ASP A 86 -8.38 15.70 -5.88
C ASP A 86 -7.86 14.72 -4.82
N LEU A 87 -8.11 15.05 -3.55
CA LEU A 87 -7.67 14.25 -2.40
C LEU A 87 -8.15 12.79 -2.49
N GLU A 88 -9.38 12.54 -2.96
CA GLU A 88 -9.92 11.19 -3.10
C GLU A 88 -9.10 10.33 -4.08
N VAL A 89 -8.73 10.90 -5.23
CA VAL A 89 -7.93 10.21 -6.24
C VAL A 89 -6.55 9.89 -5.68
N ARG A 90 -5.95 10.83 -4.94
CA ARG A 90 -4.66 10.62 -4.28
C ARG A 90 -4.70 9.57 -3.19
N LEU A 91 -5.77 9.53 -2.38
CA LEU A 91 -5.95 8.49 -1.35
C LEU A 91 -6.17 7.12 -1.97
N ARG A 92 -6.92 7.03 -3.07
CA ARG A 92 -7.09 5.78 -3.83
C ARG A 92 -5.77 5.31 -4.42
N PHE A 93 -4.99 6.24 -4.97
CA PHE A 93 -3.65 5.98 -5.47
C PHE A 93 -2.74 5.43 -4.37
N CYS A 94 -2.69 6.06 -3.19
CA CYS A 94 -1.91 5.55 -2.05
C CYS A 94 -2.42 4.17 -1.59
N GLY A 95 -3.74 3.95 -1.56
CA GLY A 95 -4.32 2.65 -1.25
C GLY A 95 -3.92 1.53 -2.22
N ASN A 96 -3.73 1.85 -3.50
CA ASN A 96 -3.19 0.91 -4.49
C ASN A 96 -1.71 0.60 -4.22
N ILE A 97 -0.90 1.62 -3.89
CA ILE A 97 0.51 1.39 -3.51
C ILE A 97 0.61 0.56 -2.23
N ASP A 98 -0.22 0.83 -1.23
CA ASP A 98 -0.32 0.03 -0.01
C ASP A 98 -0.62 -1.44 -0.33
N LYS A 99 -1.60 -1.70 -1.20
CA LYS A 99 -1.93 -3.06 -1.69
C LYS A 99 -0.71 -3.71 -2.31
N MET A 100 -0.03 -3.03 -3.23
CA MET A 100 1.15 -3.53 -3.92
C MET A 100 2.31 -3.81 -2.96
N THR A 101 2.56 -2.91 -2.02
CA THR A 101 3.60 -3.02 -0.99
C THR A 101 3.39 -4.24 -0.10
N ASN A 102 2.14 -4.49 0.30
CA ASN A 102 1.77 -5.67 1.09
C ASN A 102 1.87 -6.96 0.27
N MET A 103 1.40 -6.96 -1.00
CA MET A 103 1.55 -8.11 -1.91
C MET A 103 3.03 -8.47 -2.13
N LEU A 104 3.87 -7.48 -2.40
CA LEU A 104 5.30 -7.65 -2.61
C LEU A 104 5.99 -8.15 -1.34
N SER A 105 5.62 -7.61 -0.16
CA SER A 105 6.14 -8.08 1.13
C SER A 105 5.76 -9.54 1.40
N ALA A 106 4.52 -9.94 1.11
CA ALA A 106 4.08 -11.32 1.23
C ALA A 106 4.89 -12.23 0.30
N TRP A 107 5.01 -11.87 -0.99
CA TRP A 107 5.71 -12.68 -1.97
C TRP A 107 7.20 -12.87 -1.64
N LEU A 108 7.88 -11.81 -1.22
CA LEU A 108 9.29 -11.90 -0.84
C LEU A 108 9.49 -12.66 0.47
N SER A 109 8.51 -12.63 1.39
CA SER A 109 8.53 -13.49 2.58
C SER A 109 8.37 -14.96 2.18
N LEU A 110 7.50 -15.26 1.21
CA LEU A 110 7.32 -16.60 0.67
C LEU A 110 8.60 -17.11 -0.02
N ILE A 111 9.26 -16.28 -0.83
CA ILE A 111 10.55 -16.63 -1.44
C ILE A 111 11.63 -16.78 -0.37
N GLY A 112 11.59 -15.96 0.69
CA GLY A 112 12.48 -16.09 1.83
C GLY A 112 12.43 -17.50 2.44
N ILE A 113 11.23 -18.08 2.55
CA ILE A 113 11.04 -19.47 3.01
C ILE A 113 11.65 -20.49 2.03
N THR A 114 11.45 -20.31 0.71
CA THR A 114 11.93 -21.28 -0.29
C THR A 114 13.43 -21.21 -0.54
N ARG A 115 14.09 -20.11 -0.14
CA ARG A 115 15.54 -19.92 -0.28
C ARG A 115 16.39 -20.75 0.70
N TRP A 116 15.75 -21.68 1.40
CA TRP A 116 16.33 -22.77 2.21
C TRP A 116 17.53 -23.48 1.56
N LEU A 117 17.69 -23.41 0.23
CA LEU A 117 18.75 -24.10 -0.52
C LEU A 117 20.03 -23.26 -0.78
N SER A 118 20.09 -21.97 -0.45
CA SER A 118 21.32 -21.17 -0.63
C SER A 118 21.92 -20.72 0.71
N ILE A 119 22.88 -21.49 1.22
CA ILE A 119 23.67 -21.15 2.41
C ILE A 119 24.42 -19.84 2.14
N GLY A 120 24.20 -18.81 2.97
CA GLY A 120 25.08 -17.63 3.06
C GLY A 120 24.47 -16.24 2.80
N ASN A 121 23.19 -16.08 2.45
CA ASN A 121 22.59 -14.74 2.29
C ASN A 121 21.08 -14.69 2.54
N ILE A 122 20.69 -14.96 3.79
CA ILE A 122 19.28 -14.97 4.24
C ILE A 122 18.70 -13.55 4.27
N ASN A 123 19.53 -12.56 4.63
CA ASN A 123 19.14 -11.16 4.69
C ASN A 123 18.82 -10.54 3.32
N GLY A 124 19.35 -11.09 2.23
CA GLY A 124 19.22 -10.50 0.89
C GLY A 124 17.78 -10.28 0.45
N MET A 125 16.88 -11.25 0.68
CA MET A 125 15.47 -11.11 0.29
C MET A 125 14.75 -10.01 1.08
N ARG A 126 15.09 -9.86 2.37
CA ARG A 126 14.57 -8.82 3.24
C ARG A 126 14.94 -7.43 2.73
N TYR A 127 16.23 -7.22 2.41
CA TYR A 127 16.71 -5.95 1.87
C TYR A 127 16.18 -5.64 0.46
N ILE A 128 16.02 -6.66 -0.40
CA ILE A 128 15.34 -6.50 -1.70
C ILE A 128 13.91 -6.02 -1.49
N GLY A 129 13.19 -6.62 -0.53
CA GLY A 129 11.85 -6.19 -0.16
C GLY A 129 11.82 -4.75 0.32
N TYR A 130 12.69 -4.38 1.25
CA TYR A 130 12.77 -3.00 1.73
C TYR A 130 13.08 -2.04 0.59
N GLY A 131 14.06 -2.40 -0.26
CA GLY A 131 14.50 -1.58 -1.39
C GLY A 131 13.37 -1.24 -2.34
N MET A 132 12.35 -2.09 -2.47
CA MET A 132 11.17 -1.78 -3.27
C MET A 132 10.05 -1.12 -2.45
N THR A 133 9.74 -1.64 -1.26
CA THR A 133 8.56 -1.20 -0.50
C THR A 133 8.75 0.15 0.16
N CYS A 134 9.91 0.43 0.75
CA CYS A 134 10.10 1.65 1.52
C CYS A 134 10.13 2.92 0.64
N PRO A 135 10.75 2.92 -0.56
CA PRO A 135 10.63 4.07 -1.46
C PRO A 135 9.19 4.34 -1.89
N MET A 136 8.38 3.29 -2.07
CA MET A 136 6.94 3.44 -2.35
C MET A 136 6.19 4.09 -1.19
N THR A 137 6.38 3.59 0.04
CA THR A 137 5.81 4.19 1.26
C THR A 137 6.24 5.65 1.44
N GLN A 138 7.52 5.97 1.16
CA GLN A 138 8.00 7.36 1.23
C GLN A 138 7.31 8.26 0.19
N MET A 139 7.12 7.74 -1.02
CA MET A 139 6.44 8.46 -2.09
C MET A 139 4.98 8.74 -1.73
N GLU A 140 4.28 7.81 -1.08
CA GLU A 140 2.90 8.01 -0.62
C GLU A 140 2.79 9.22 0.32
N LEU A 141 3.74 9.41 1.26
CA LEU A 141 3.75 10.57 2.14
C LEU A 141 3.75 11.88 1.32
N VAL A 142 4.62 11.97 0.32
CA VAL A 142 4.69 13.17 -0.54
C VAL A 142 3.42 13.33 -1.37
N VAL A 143 2.87 12.23 -1.92
CA VAL A 143 1.66 12.25 -2.75
C VAL A 143 0.43 12.71 -1.98
N MET A 144 0.27 12.28 -0.72
CA MET A 144 -0.90 12.64 0.11
C MET A 144 -1.07 14.15 0.32
N ILE A 145 0.01 14.93 0.23
CA ILE A 145 -0.04 16.40 0.33
C ILE A 145 0.46 17.11 -0.94
N ALA A 146 0.48 16.41 -2.09
CA ALA A 146 1.08 16.88 -3.33
C ALA A 146 0.73 18.33 -3.76
N PRO A 147 -0.51 18.85 -3.65
CA PRO A 147 -0.84 20.21 -4.05
C PRO A 147 -0.10 21.31 -3.29
N VAL A 148 0.38 21.01 -2.07
CA VAL A 148 1.09 21.98 -1.21
C VAL A 148 2.60 21.76 -1.19
N VAL A 149 3.11 20.75 -1.90
CA VAL A 149 4.54 20.46 -1.96
C VAL A 149 5.17 21.27 -3.10
N PRO A 150 6.06 22.24 -2.80
CA PRO A 150 6.77 22.97 -3.84
C PRO A 150 7.65 22.00 -4.63
N CYS A 151 7.67 22.15 -5.96
CA CYS A 151 8.43 21.26 -6.84
C CYS A 151 8.13 19.77 -6.59
N PHE A 152 6.85 19.42 -6.37
CA PHE A 152 6.37 18.08 -6.01
C PHE A 152 7.13 16.93 -6.70
N ARG A 153 7.34 16.98 -8.01
CA ARG A 153 8.02 15.93 -8.77
C ARG A 153 9.46 15.69 -8.29
N LEU A 154 10.19 16.77 -8.03
CA LEU A 154 11.57 16.70 -7.54
C LEU A 154 11.61 16.14 -6.12
N VAL A 155 10.73 16.62 -5.23
CA VAL A 155 10.66 16.15 -3.84
C VAL A 155 10.28 14.68 -3.75
N ALA A 156 9.30 14.24 -4.55
CA ALA A 156 8.88 12.84 -4.61
C ALA A 156 10.01 11.94 -5.13
N LEU A 157 10.65 12.32 -6.25
CA LEU A 157 11.77 11.56 -6.81
C LEU A 157 12.97 11.52 -5.87
N PHE A 158 13.33 12.66 -5.28
CA PHE A 158 14.42 12.75 -4.31
C PHE A 158 14.16 11.84 -3.12
N SER A 159 12.96 11.92 -2.52
CA SER A 159 12.60 11.09 -1.37
C SER A 159 12.63 9.59 -1.71
N PHE A 160 12.14 9.22 -2.89
CA PHE A 160 12.20 7.85 -3.41
C PHE A 160 13.66 7.36 -3.55
N LEU A 161 14.50 8.11 -4.27
CA LEU A 161 15.89 7.75 -4.53
C LEU A 161 16.73 7.72 -3.25
N THR A 162 16.57 8.70 -2.36
CA THR A 162 17.26 8.72 -1.06
C THR A 162 16.91 7.48 -0.25
N THR A 163 15.63 7.09 -0.21
CA THR A 163 15.20 5.86 0.49
C THR A 163 15.80 4.61 -0.14
N PHE A 164 15.78 4.52 -1.48
CA PHE A 164 16.38 3.38 -2.20
C PHE A 164 17.88 3.25 -1.92
N MET A 165 18.62 4.35 -2.07
CA MET A 165 20.07 4.38 -1.84
C MET A 165 20.43 4.08 -0.39
N THR A 166 19.63 4.57 0.58
CA THR A 166 19.79 4.25 2.00
C THR A 166 19.76 2.73 2.23
N LEU A 167 18.81 2.05 1.60
CA LEU A 167 18.62 0.61 1.78
C LEU A 167 19.65 -0.22 1.03
N MET A 168 20.09 0.23 -0.14
CA MET A 168 21.18 -0.44 -0.87
C MET A 168 22.52 -0.31 -0.15
N ALA A 169 22.81 0.85 0.46
CA ALA A 169 24.00 1.03 1.29
C ALA A 169 23.94 0.16 2.56
N GLY A 170 22.77 0.12 3.24
CA GLY A 170 22.56 -0.76 4.39
C GLY A 170 22.70 -2.25 4.03
N TYR A 171 22.16 -2.65 2.87
CA TYR A 171 22.32 -4.01 2.38
C TYR A 171 23.78 -4.35 2.09
N ALA A 172 24.49 -3.48 1.37
CA ALA A 172 25.91 -3.67 1.06
C ALA A 172 26.76 -3.81 2.32
N ALA A 173 26.48 -3.00 3.36
CA ALA A 173 27.16 -3.13 4.65
C ALA A 173 26.84 -4.45 5.36
N SER A 174 25.61 -4.94 5.23
CA SER A 174 25.16 -6.19 5.87
C SER A 174 25.75 -7.44 5.22
N LEU A 175 26.25 -7.33 3.98
CA LEU A 175 27.03 -8.39 3.33
C LEU A 175 28.49 -8.46 3.81
N MET A 176 28.94 -7.48 4.60
CA MET A 176 30.32 -7.43 5.10
C MET A 176 30.42 -8.09 6.48
N TRP A 177 31.32 -9.07 6.60
CA TRP A 177 31.53 -9.88 7.81
C TRP A 177 32.38 -9.21 8.90
N MET A 178 32.92 -8.02 8.64
CA MET A 178 33.78 -7.31 9.58
C MET A 178 32.98 -6.51 10.64
N PRO A 179 33.58 -6.19 11.81
CA PRO A 179 32.95 -5.30 12.78
C PRO A 179 32.84 -3.86 12.24
N LEU A 180 32.07 -3.01 12.93
CA LEU A 180 31.98 -1.58 12.58
C LEU A 180 33.23 -0.79 12.95
N TRP A 181 33.92 -1.20 14.02
CA TRP A 181 35.11 -0.54 14.56
C TRP A 181 36.20 -1.58 14.77
N GLU A 182 37.46 -1.17 14.64
CA GLU A 182 38.60 -1.96 15.11
C GLU A 182 38.80 -1.67 16.60
N GLY A 183 38.85 -2.71 17.45
CA GLY A 183 38.98 -2.61 18.91
C GLY A 183 37.75 -3.06 19.70
N ASP A 184 37.91 -3.23 21.02
CA ASP A 184 36.81 -3.57 21.92
C ASP A 184 36.03 -2.29 22.29
N LEU A 185 34.76 -2.23 21.86
CA LEU A 185 33.86 -1.10 22.17
C LEU A 185 33.73 -0.88 23.68
N LEU A 186 33.84 -1.95 24.48
CA LEU A 186 33.76 -1.86 25.94
C LEU A 186 35.00 -1.17 26.53
N GLU A 187 36.17 -1.41 25.95
CA GLU A 187 37.40 -0.70 26.33
C GLU A 187 37.32 0.78 25.96
N PHE A 188 36.78 1.10 24.78
CA PHE A 188 36.54 2.48 24.37
C PHE A 188 35.62 3.24 25.35
N VAL A 189 34.50 2.64 25.75
CA VAL A 189 33.56 3.25 26.70
C VAL A 189 34.23 3.50 28.06
N LYS A 190 35.19 2.65 28.45
CA LYS A 190 35.94 2.79 29.70
C LYS A 190 37.09 3.79 29.61
N SER A 191 37.81 3.85 28.50
CA SER A 191 39.00 4.69 28.33
C SER A 191 38.65 6.14 28.02
N GLN A 192 37.49 6.40 27.41
CA GLN A 192 37.09 7.72 26.88
C GLN A 192 38.09 8.37 25.92
N VAL A 193 39.07 7.61 25.40
CA VAL A 193 40.02 8.10 24.41
C VAL A 193 39.44 7.80 23.02
N LEU A 194 39.08 8.87 22.28
CA LEU A 194 38.47 8.77 20.95
C LEU A 194 39.47 8.36 19.86
N ASP A 195 40.76 8.52 20.12
CA ASP A 195 41.81 8.35 19.11
C ASP A 195 42.05 6.89 18.70
N ASP A 196 41.62 5.93 19.52
CA ASP A 196 41.79 4.50 19.26
C ASP A 196 40.69 3.91 18.36
N LEU A 197 39.58 4.62 18.13
CA LEU A 197 38.43 4.08 17.41
C LEU A 197 38.59 4.25 15.89
N GLN A 198 39.31 3.33 15.24
CA GLN A 198 39.49 3.38 13.79
C GLN A 198 38.23 2.91 13.03
N PRO A 199 37.63 3.75 12.16
CA PRO A 199 36.43 3.39 11.42
C PRO A 199 36.76 2.36 10.33
N THR A 200 36.13 1.18 10.43
CA THR A 200 36.31 0.11 9.44
C THR A 200 35.71 0.47 8.07
N ARG A 201 36.03 -0.35 7.06
CA ARG A 201 35.38 -0.24 5.74
C ARG A 201 33.87 -0.40 5.83
N LYS A 202 33.35 -1.25 6.74
CA LYS A 202 31.91 -1.45 6.91
C LYS A 202 31.20 -0.19 7.40
N LEU A 203 31.78 0.52 8.36
CA LEU A 203 31.24 1.80 8.81
C LEU A 203 31.15 2.82 7.66
N LYS A 204 32.19 2.89 6.82
CA LYS A 204 32.21 3.76 5.64
C LYS A 204 31.12 3.41 4.63
N VAL A 205 30.82 2.12 4.45
CA VAL A 205 29.76 1.65 3.53
C VAL A 205 28.36 1.89 4.10
N VAL A 206 28.16 1.78 5.41
CA VAL A 206 26.85 2.05 6.04
C VAL A 206 26.61 3.54 6.32
N ALA A 207 27.65 4.37 6.37
CA ALA A 207 27.51 5.81 6.64
C ALA A 207 26.52 6.53 5.69
N PRO A 208 26.50 6.28 4.36
CA PRO A 208 25.46 6.80 3.48
C PRO A 208 24.04 6.38 3.87
N ALA A 209 23.84 5.18 4.44
CA ALA A 209 22.55 4.75 4.94
C ALA A 209 22.12 5.58 6.16
N PHE A 210 23.03 5.81 7.13
CA PHE A 210 22.76 6.66 8.29
C PHE A 210 22.50 8.12 7.90
N ALA A 211 23.24 8.65 6.93
CA ALA A 211 23.00 9.98 6.40
C ALA A 211 21.61 10.06 5.72
N GLY A 212 21.29 9.08 4.87
CA GLY A 212 20.02 9.02 4.15
C GLY A 212 18.81 8.91 5.08
N ILE A 213 18.85 8.03 6.09
CA ILE A 213 17.76 7.93 7.08
C ILE A 213 17.65 9.20 7.93
N SER A 214 18.77 9.89 8.20
CA SER A 214 18.76 11.17 8.92
C SER A 214 18.10 12.27 8.08
N VAL A 215 18.41 12.35 6.78
CA VAL A 215 17.73 13.26 5.85
C VAL A 215 16.23 12.98 5.79
N LEU A 216 15.84 11.71 5.67
CA LEU A 216 14.43 11.31 5.61
C LEU A 216 13.69 11.67 6.91
N SER A 217 14.27 11.36 8.07
CA SER A 217 13.62 11.46 9.37
C SER A 217 13.66 12.86 9.97
N PHE A 218 14.73 13.62 9.75
CA PHE A 218 14.94 14.93 10.38
C PHE A 218 14.79 16.11 9.42
N ILE A 219 14.79 15.87 8.10
CA ILE A 219 14.59 16.94 7.11
C ILE A 219 13.27 16.73 6.37
N ILE A 220 13.08 15.61 5.67
CA ILE A 220 11.93 15.41 4.80
C ILE A 220 10.63 15.31 5.60
N ILE A 221 10.54 14.40 6.58
CA ILE A 221 9.30 14.21 7.36
C ILE A 221 8.90 15.50 8.13
N PRO A 222 9.81 16.20 8.83
CA PRO A 222 9.48 17.48 9.46
C PRO A 222 9.07 18.56 8.45
N SER A 223 9.69 18.60 7.26
CA SER A 223 9.29 19.54 6.20
C SER A 223 7.89 19.25 5.68
N LEU A 224 7.51 17.98 5.48
CA LEU A 224 6.15 17.60 5.10
C LEU A 224 5.14 17.95 6.20
N LEU A 225 5.50 17.76 7.48
CA LEU A 225 4.68 18.14 8.62
C LEU A 225 4.47 19.66 8.70
N PHE A 226 5.54 20.42 8.44
CA PHE A 226 5.51 21.88 8.39
C PHE A 226 4.61 22.37 7.24
N LEU A 227 4.83 21.88 6.02
CA LEU A 227 4.01 22.21 4.85
C LEU A 227 2.53 21.88 5.08
N TYR A 228 2.22 20.71 5.63
CA TYR A 228 0.85 20.35 5.99
C TYR A 228 0.26 21.32 7.01
N SER A 229 1.03 21.75 8.01
CA SER A 229 0.56 22.61 9.09
C SER A 229 0.30 24.06 8.61
N ILE A 230 1.18 24.63 7.79
CA ILE A 230 1.01 26.01 7.30
C ILE A 230 -0.15 26.14 6.30
N HIS A 231 -0.47 25.08 5.56
CA HIS A 231 -1.59 25.06 4.61
C HIS A 231 -2.94 24.68 5.25
N GLY A 232 -3.09 24.91 6.56
CA GLY A 232 -4.35 24.70 7.30
C GLY A 232 -4.60 23.26 7.77
N GLY A 233 -3.74 22.31 7.40
CA GLY A 233 -3.81 20.90 7.82
C GLY A 233 -5.21 20.32 7.64
N ALA A 234 -5.77 19.77 8.73
CA ALA A 234 -7.08 19.10 8.70
C ALA A 234 -8.27 20.04 8.37
N LYS A 235 -8.07 21.37 8.42
CA LYS A 235 -9.10 22.34 8.04
C LYS A 235 -9.16 22.53 6.53
N ASN A 236 -8.09 22.22 5.81
CA ASN A 236 -8.03 22.34 4.36
C ASN A 236 -8.75 21.14 3.71
N PRO A 237 -9.73 21.37 2.81
CA PRO A 237 -10.40 20.28 2.09
C PRO A 237 -9.48 19.42 1.23
N ASP A 238 -8.36 19.96 0.76
CA ASP A 238 -7.42 19.26 -0.11
C ASP A 238 -6.38 18.44 0.66
N LEU A 239 -6.40 18.45 1.99
CA LEU A 239 -5.43 17.74 2.82
C LEU A 239 -6.09 16.63 3.66
N PRO A 240 -5.45 15.45 3.80
CA PRO A 240 -6.03 14.32 4.50
C PRO A 240 -6.07 14.53 6.01
N HIS A 241 -7.22 14.27 6.62
CA HIS A 241 -7.34 14.24 8.07
C HIS A 241 -6.57 13.04 8.65
N GLY A 242 -5.71 13.27 9.64
CA GLY A 242 -4.90 12.22 10.27
C GLY A 242 -3.49 12.06 9.70
N TYR A 243 -3.11 12.88 8.72
CA TYR A 243 -1.78 12.84 8.10
C TYR A 243 -0.63 13.08 9.10
N LYS A 244 -0.81 13.96 10.11
CA LYS A 244 0.18 14.16 11.19
C LYS A 244 0.48 12.87 11.96
N CYS A 245 -0.56 12.08 12.22
CA CYS A 245 -0.41 10.79 12.90
C CYS A 245 0.34 9.80 12.02
N LEU A 246 0.09 9.79 10.71
CA LEU A 246 0.83 8.97 9.76
C LEU A 246 2.32 9.34 9.74
N LEU A 247 2.66 10.63 9.65
CA LEU A 247 4.05 11.10 9.66
C LEU A 247 4.79 10.72 10.95
N LEU A 248 4.15 10.87 12.12
CA LEU A 248 4.75 10.49 13.40
C LEU A 248 4.94 8.97 13.52
N LEU A 249 3.99 8.18 13.00
CA LEU A 249 4.08 6.73 12.95
C LEU A 249 5.25 6.29 12.08
N VAL A 250 5.40 6.85 10.88
CA VAL A 250 6.53 6.56 9.99
C VAL A 250 7.83 6.97 10.66
N TRP A 251 7.93 8.20 11.17
CA TRP A 251 9.13 8.69 11.83
C TRP A 251 9.60 7.78 12.98
N GLY A 252 8.69 7.39 13.88
CA GLY A 252 9.02 6.51 14.99
C GLY A 252 9.43 5.12 14.53
N THR A 253 8.62 4.48 13.67
CA THR A 253 8.90 3.11 13.22
C THR A 253 10.15 3.01 12.35
N TRP A 254 10.44 4.03 11.54
CA TRP A 254 11.62 4.04 10.67
C TRP A 254 12.92 4.21 11.44
N LEU A 255 12.94 4.97 12.53
CA LEU A 255 14.10 5.09 13.41
C LEU A 255 14.38 3.79 14.20
N CYS A 256 13.38 2.94 14.40
CA CYS A 256 13.60 1.65 15.05
C CYS A 256 14.44 0.69 14.19
N PHE A 257 14.39 0.75 12.86
CA PHE A 257 15.18 -0.12 11.98
C PHE A 257 16.70 0.09 12.07
N PRO A 258 17.26 1.31 11.94
CA PRO A 258 18.71 1.52 12.08
C PRO A 258 19.18 1.25 13.51
N VAL A 259 18.36 1.55 14.53
CA VAL A 259 18.66 1.21 15.92
C VAL A 259 18.74 -0.31 16.10
N TRP A 260 17.75 -1.05 15.60
CA TRP A 260 17.75 -2.51 15.65
C TRP A 260 18.93 -3.11 14.88
N TRP A 261 19.21 -2.60 13.68
CA TRP A 261 20.36 -3.03 12.88
C TRP A 261 21.68 -2.81 13.62
N MET A 262 21.86 -1.64 14.25
CA MET A 262 23.05 -1.35 15.07
C MET A 262 23.20 -2.31 16.25
N LEU A 263 22.10 -2.69 16.90
CA LEU A 263 22.12 -3.65 18.02
C LEU A 263 22.34 -5.10 17.55
N SER A 264 21.92 -5.43 16.32
CA SER A 264 22.04 -6.77 15.77
C SER A 264 23.49 -7.23 15.56
N TRP A 265 23.65 -8.53 15.29
CA TRP A 265 24.91 -9.14 14.85
C TRP A 265 25.49 -8.51 13.56
N GLU A 266 24.65 -7.87 12.74
CA GLU A 266 25.11 -7.18 11.53
C GLU A 266 25.80 -5.84 11.86
N GLY A 267 25.46 -5.22 12.99
CA GLY A 267 25.99 -3.93 13.42
C GLY A 267 27.11 -4.08 14.45
N MET A 268 26.78 -3.77 15.70
CA MET A 268 27.70 -3.82 16.85
C MET A 268 27.72 -5.17 17.57
N SER A 269 26.90 -6.14 17.14
CA SER A 269 26.82 -7.47 17.77
C SER A 269 26.46 -7.45 19.26
N VAL A 270 25.63 -6.49 19.70
CA VAL A 270 25.08 -6.47 21.06
C VAL A 270 24.10 -7.64 21.24
N ILE A 271 23.28 -7.88 20.22
CA ILE A 271 22.42 -9.05 20.08
C ILE A 271 23.16 -10.03 19.17
N THR A 272 23.85 -10.98 19.79
CA THR A 272 24.59 -12.05 19.09
C THR A 272 23.68 -13.16 18.58
N ASP A 273 22.48 -13.31 19.17
CA ASP A 273 21.52 -14.32 18.77
C ASP A 273 20.82 -13.94 17.44
N THR A 274 21.21 -14.61 16.36
CA THR A 274 20.63 -14.46 15.03
C THR A 274 19.13 -14.76 15.03
N LYS A 275 18.67 -15.66 15.91
CA LYS A 275 17.26 -16.06 16.07
C LYS A 275 16.43 -14.88 16.56
N PHE A 276 16.91 -14.22 17.61
CA PHE A 276 16.25 -13.03 18.18
C PHE A 276 16.25 -11.85 17.22
N ASN A 277 17.32 -11.70 16.42
CA ASN A 277 17.38 -10.65 15.41
C ASN A 277 16.25 -10.74 14.38
N GLU A 278 15.94 -11.95 13.90
CA GLU A 278 14.88 -12.16 12.91
C GLU A 278 13.48 -11.95 13.48
N ILE A 279 13.24 -12.35 14.74
CA ILE A 279 11.99 -12.03 15.46
C ILE A 279 11.82 -10.51 15.54
N GLY A 280 12.88 -9.78 15.88
CA GLY A 280 12.85 -8.32 15.95
C GLY A 280 12.49 -7.66 14.62
N PHE A 281 13.17 -8.04 13.53
CA PHE A 281 12.83 -7.52 12.20
C PHE A 281 11.41 -7.90 11.77
N THR A 282 10.94 -9.09 12.13
CA THR A 282 9.56 -9.52 11.87
C THR A 282 8.55 -8.61 12.57
N ILE A 283 8.73 -8.38 13.87
CA ILE A 283 7.87 -7.48 14.65
C ILE A 283 7.91 -6.06 14.09
N LEU A 284 9.11 -5.54 13.79
CA LEU A 284 9.29 -4.20 13.21
C LEU A 284 8.56 -4.05 11.88
N ASN A 285 8.63 -5.06 11.00
CA ASN A 285 7.89 -5.04 9.73
C ASN A 285 6.38 -5.02 9.94
N MET A 286 5.86 -5.89 10.80
CA MET A 286 4.43 -5.98 11.07
C MET A 286 3.90 -4.67 11.65
N VAL A 287 4.64 -4.08 12.60
CA VAL A 287 4.27 -2.79 13.20
C VAL A 287 4.38 -1.68 12.16
N ALA A 288 5.51 -1.53 11.47
CA ALA A 288 5.73 -0.43 10.54
C ALA A 288 4.73 -0.43 9.37
N LYS A 289 4.66 -1.52 8.59
CA LYS A 289 3.78 -1.61 7.42
C LYS A 289 2.32 -1.77 7.82
N GLY A 290 2.03 -2.62 8.81
CA GLY A 290 0.67 -2.86 9.26
C GLY A 290 -0.01 -1.61 9.84
N SER A 291 0.70 -0.85 10.68
CA SER A 291 0.15 0.38 11.24
C SER A 291 0.08 1.51 10.21
N PHE A 292 1.02 1.57 9.26
CA PHE A 292 0.99 2.51 8.13
C PHE A 292 -0.26 2.28 7.26
N THR A 293 -0.47 1.05 6.77
CA THR A 293 -1.62 0.70 5.93
C THR A 293 -2.95 0.89 6.68
N LEU A 294 -3.02 0.53 7.98
CA LEU A 294 -4.21 0.76 8.80
C LEU A 294 -4.52 2.25 8.91
N GLN A 295 -3.51 3.09 9.10
CA GLN A 295 -3.68 4.53 9.15
C GLN A 295 -4.11 5.09 7.80
N GLY A 296 -3.53 4.62 6.68
CA GLY A 296 -3.97 4.95 5.32
C GLY A 296 -5.46 4.66 5.10
N PHE A 297 -5.90 3.46 5.48
CA PHE A 297 -7.31 3.05 5.39
C PHE A 297 -8.25 3.92 6.25
N ARG A 298 -7.83 4.29 7.47
CA ARG A 298 -8.59 5.21 8.34
C ARG A 298 -8.76 6.59 7.71
N MET A 299 -7.74 7.10 7.03
CA MET A 299 -7.84 8.38 6.32
C MET A 299 -8.79 8.30 5.13
N GLY A 300 -8.72 7.22 4.34
CA GLY A 300 -9.65 6.97 3.23
C GLY A 300 -11.10 6.90 3.68
N THR A 301 -11.40 6.10 4.70
CA THR A 301 -12.76 5.95 5.24
C THR A 301 -13.31 7.25 5.86
N PHE A 302 -12.45 8.05 6.50
CA PHE A 302 -12.84 9.35 7.01
C PHE A 302 -13.23 10.32 5.88
N GLU A 303 -12.44 10.35 4.81
CA GLU A 303 -12.72 11.24 3.67
C GLU A 303 -14.00 10.84 2.93
N GLU A 304 -14.23 9.53 2.74
CA GLU A 304 -15.49 9.03 2.17
C GLU A 304 -16.71 9.50 2.99
N ARG A 305 -16.64 9.44 4.34
CA ARG A 305 -17.71 9.91 5.23
C ARG A 305 -17.92 11.42 5.15
N ARG A 306 -16.82 12.18 5.07
CA ARG A 306 -16.84 13.63 4.93
C ARG A 306 -17.55 14.04 3.64
N GLN A 307 -17.20 13.41 2.52
CA GLN A 307 -17.83 13.68 1.23
C GLN A 307 -19.33 13.35 1.22
N ARG A 308 -19.75 12.23 1.83
CA ARG A 308 -21.17 11.87 1.97
C ARG A 308 -21.93 12.98 2.71
N THR A 309 -21.39 13.42 3.84
CA THR A 309 -21.99 14.51 4.63
C THR A 309 -22.11 15.82 3.85
N LEU A 310 -21.12 16.16 3.02
CA LEU A 310 -21.18 17.35 2.15
C LEU A 310 -22.24 17.22 1.06
N LYS A 311 -22.36 16.04 0.43
CA LYS A 311 -23.40 15.76 -0.58
C LYS A 311 -24.80 15.84 0.04
N ASP A 312 -24.99 15.33 1.25
CA ASP A 312 -26.27 15.37 1.94
C ASP A 312 -26.67 16.80 2.33
N LYS A 313 -25.73 17.62 2.81
CA LYS A 313 -25.97 19.05 3.06
C LYS A 313 -26.33 19.80 1.79
N ALA A 314 -25.68 19.49 0.67
CA ALA A 314 -26.02 20.09 -0.63
C ALA A 314 -27.42 19.70 -1.11
N ARG A 315 -27.84 18.44 -0.88
CA ARG A 315 -29.20 17.96 -1.18
C ARG A 315 -30.25 18.59 -0.26
N GLY A 316 -29.99 18.67 1.03
CA GLY A 316 -30.89 19.29 2.02
C GLY A 316 -31.17 20.77 1.72
N LYS A 317 -30.14 21.53 1.33
CA LYS A 317 -30.29 22.95 0.95
C LYS A 317 -31.17 23.14 -0.28
N LYS A 318 -31.11 22.22 -1.26
CA LYS A 318 -32.01 22.25 -2.43
C LYS A 318 -33.46 21.97 -2.07
N LYS A 319 -33.71 21.03 -1.14
CA LYS A 319 -35.07 20.71 -0.70
C LYS A 319 -35.71 21.86 0.10
N GLY A 320 -34.93 22.52 0.95
CA GLY A 320 -35.39 23.72 1.67
C GLY A 320 -35.71 24.91 0.77
N LYS A 321 -34.97 25.10 -0.32
CA LYS A 321 -35.22 26.20 -1.26
C LYS A 321 -36.52 26.02 -2.05
N ARG A 322 -36.84 24.81 -2.52
CA ARG A 322 -38.09 24.55 -3.24
C ARG A 322 -39.33 24.81 -2.40
N LYS A 323 -39.30 24.45 -1.11
CA LYS A 323 -40.44 24.66 -0.22
C LYS A 323 -40.74 26.14 0.07
N GLY A 324 -39.73 27.02 -0.02
CA GLY A 324 -39.90 28.46 0.17
C GLY A 324 -40.38 29.23 -1.07
N GLU A 325 -40.30 28.65 -2.26
CA GLU A 325 -40.76 29.30 -3.51
C GLU A 325 -42.24 28.99 -3.81
N ASP A 326 -42.78 27.85 -3.34
CA ASP A 326 -44.19 27.48 -3.58
C ASP A 326 -45.19 28.10 -2.57
N GLU A 327 -44.75 28.55 -1.38
CA GLU A 327 -45.65 29.15 -0.37
C GLU A 327 -45.84 30.68 -0.52
N GLY A 328 -45.28 31.31 -1.57
CA GLY A 328 -45.29 32.77 -1.78
C GLY A 328 -46.15 33.31 -2.92
N SER A 329 -46.98 32.48 -3.59
CA SER A 329 -47.74 32.89 -4.79
C SER A 329 -49.26 32.70 -4.66
N SER A 330 -49.82 32.98 -3.48
CA SER A 330 -51.27 33.09 -3.27
C SER A 330 -51.64 34.56 -3.05
N ASP A 331 -51.63 35.35 -4.12
CA ASP A 331 -52.36 36.62 -4.26
C ASP A 331 -52.23 37.12 -5.72
N GLN A 332 -52.85 36.41 -6.66
CA GLN A 332 -53.23 37.00 -7.96
C GLN A 332 -54.46 36.31 -8.52
N GLU A 333 -55.59 36.96 -8.27
CA GLU A 333 -56.92 36.65 -8.78
C GLU A 333 -57.07 37.23 -10.21
N GLY A 334 -57.43 36.37 -11.18
CA GLY A 334 -58.14 36.78 -12.39
C GLY A 334 -57.35 36.87 -13.72
N ALA A 335 -57.29 35.76 -14.48
CA ALA A 335 -57.44 35.76 -15.94
C ALA A 335 -57.55 34.32 -16.50
N PRO A 336 -58.45 34.04 -17.48
CA PRO A 336 -58.62 32.70 -18.04
C PRO A 336 -57.55 32.46 -19.10
N ARG A 337 -56.73 31.42 -18.93
CA ARG A 337 -55.75 31.00 -19.93
C ARG A 337 -55.95 29.55 -20.36
N LYS A 338 -56.01 29.43 -21.69
CA LYS A 338 -56.34 28.31 -22.54
C LYS A 338 -55.45 27.08 -22.36
N ASP A 339 -56.07 25.95 -22.68
CA ASP A 339 -55.51 24.62 -22.86
C ASP A 339 -54.21 24.63 -23.67
N LEU A 340 -53.20 23.93 -23.17
CA LEU A 340 -52.23 23.21 -23.99
C LEU A 340 -51.57 22.13 -23.13
N ALA A 341 -51.81 20.90 -23.55
CA ALA A 341 -51.27 19.68 -22.99
C ALA A 341 -49.77 19.59 -23.27
N GLU A 342 -48.98 19.23 -22.26
CA GLU A 342 -47.78 18.42 -22.51
C GLU A 342 -47.40 17.59 -21.28
N GLN A 343 -47.14 16.31 -21.54
CA GLN A 343 -46.74 15.26 -20.63
C GLN A 343 -45.46 15.60 -19.85
N ARG A 344 -45.45 15.29 -18.54
CA ARG A 344 -44.39 14.42 -18.00
C ARG A 344 -44.75 13.87 -16.63
N SER A 345 -44.34 12.62 -16.48
CA SER A 345 -44.74 11.66 -15.49
C SER A 345 -43.84 11.67 -14.24
N ASP A 346 -44.43 11.12 -13.20
CA ASP A 346 -43.84 10.32 -12.14
C ASP A 346 -43.46 10.94 -10.79
N VAL A 347 -44.38 10.67 -9.85
CA VAL A 347 -44.17 9.91 -8.59
C VAL A 347 -43.47 10.66 -7.44
N GLU A 348 -44.30 11.23 -6.57
CA GLU A 348 -44.15 11.24 -5.10
C GLU A 348 -44.13 9.77 -4.58
N ASP A 349 -43.50 9.40 -3.47
CA ASP A 349 -43.92 9.80 -2.12
C ASP A 349 -42.89 9.30 -1.03
N PRO A 350 -43.16 9.25 0.29
CA PRO A 350 -42.48 10.07 1.30
C PRO A 350 -41.82 9.20 2.40
N ASN A 351 -41.52 9.84 3.53
CA ASN A 351 -41.32 9.23 4.86
C ASN A 351 -39.95 8.59 5.21
N VAL A 352 -39.10 9.41 5.84
CA VAL A 352 -38.24 8.97 6.95
C VAL A 352 -38.18 10.07 8.04
N PRO A 353 -38.50 9.76 9.31
CA PRO A 353 -38.22 10.61 10.48
C PRO A 353 -37.01 10.06 11.28
N PRO A 354 -36.62 10.63 12.45
CA PRO A 354 -35.34 11.30 12.67
C PRO A 354 -34.26 10.43 13.36
N ILE A 355 -32.99 10.84 13.20
CA ILE A 355 -31.81 10.19 13.79
C ILE A 355 -31.47 10.81 15.16
N ILE A 356 -31.34 9.95 16.17
CA ILE A 356 -30.78 10.25 17.49
C ILE A 356 -29.25 10.10 17.45
N SER A 357 -28.56 11.14 17.93
CA SER A 357 -27.11 11.25 18.13
C SER A 357 -26.66 10.56 19.42
N ARG A 358 -25.53 9.83 19.37
CA ARG A 358 -24.67 9.63 20.55
C ARG A 358 -23.17 9.64 20.24
N LYS A 359 -22.44 10.39 21.07
CA LYS A 359 -20.98 10.43 21.23
C LYS A 359 -20.47 9.15 21.90
N SER A 360 -19.24 8.75 21.59
CA SER A 360 -18.43 7.95 22.51
C SER A 360 -16.94 8.29 22.40
N SER A 361 -16.29 8.28 23.56
CA SER A 361 -14.94 8.75 23.88
C SER A 361 -14.22 7.66 24.69
N ARG A 362 -12.94 7.42 24.34
CA ARG A 362 -11.82 6.83 25.12
C ARG A 362 -11.90 5.39 25.64
N LYS A 363 -10.87 4.58 25.36
CA LYS A 363 -9.69 4.31 26.23
C LYS A 363 -8.66 3.44 25.50
N LEU A 364 -7.38 3.80 25.64
CA LEU A 364 -6.22 3.14 25.03
C LEU A 364 -5.49 2.28 26.07
N SER A 365 -4.78 1.26 25.57
CA SER A 365 -3.90 0.30 26.24
C SER A 365 -4.55 -1.02 26.70
N LYS A 366 -4.61 -1.97 25.77
CA LYS A 366 -4.07 -3.33 25.92
C LYS A 366 -3.83 -3.93 24.51
N SER A 367 -2.54 -4.18 24.22
CA SER A 367 -1.94 -4.75 23.01
C SER A 367 -2.23 -3.98 21.71
N MET A 368 -1.26 -3.17 21.25
CA MET A 368 -1.28 -2.54 19.92
C MET A 368 -1.48 -3.58 18.81
N PHE A 369 -0.95 -4.80 18.95
CA PHE A 369 -1.14 -5.87 17.96
C PHE A 369 -2.59 -6.37 17.91
N VAL A 370 -3.19 -6.64 19.07
CA VAL A 370 -4.62 -7.01 19.16
C VAL A 370 -5.49 -5.82 18.75
N SER A 371 -5.10 -4.58 19.03
CA SER A 371 -5.80 -3.39 18.56
C SER A 371 -5.68 -3.23 17.05
N ILE A 372 -4.52 -3.47 16.44
CA ILE A 372 -4.38 -3.45 14.98
C ILE A 372 -5.32 -4.51 14.38
N LEU A 373 -5.26 -5.76 14.85
CA LEU A 373 -6.11 -6.83 14.35
C LEU A 373 -7.61 -6.60 14.63
N ARG A 374 -7.96 -6.09 15.81
CA ARG A 374 -9.33 -5.75 16.22
C ARG A 374 -9.85 -4.53 15.47
N ASP A 375 -9.03 -3.51 15.26
CA ASP A 375 -9.37 -2.31 14.48
C ASP A 375 -9.59 -2.67 13.01
N PHE A 376 -8.84 -3.66 12.49
CA PHE A 376 -9.11 -4.30 11.20
C PHE A 376 -10.40 -5.13 11.17
N ASP A 377 -10.93 -5.55 12.32
CA ASP A 377 -12.18 -6.33 12.45
C ASP A 377 -13.40 -5.44 12.75
N THR A 378 -13.16 -4.27 13.35
CA THR A 378 -14.18 -3.24 13.65
C THR A 378 -14.25 -2.12 12.61
N ALA A 379 -13.46 -2.21 11.53
CA ALA A 379 -13.70 -1.40 10.33
C ALA A 379 -15.18 -1.58 9.91
N PRO A 380 -15.89 -0.49 9.58
CA PRO A 380 -17.35 -0.51 9.52
C PRO A 380 -17.84 -1.63 8.60
N ARG A 381 -18.54 -2.60 9.19
CA ARG A 381 -19.41 -3.52 8.45
C ARG A 381 -20.45 -2.65 7.78
N ASP A 382 -20.42 -2.58 6.45
CA ASP A 382 -21.58 -2.12 5.71
C ASP A 382 -22.67 -3.18 5.88
N ASP A 383 -23.42 -3.11 6.98
CA ASP A 383 -24.71 -3.79 7.16
C ASP A 383 -25.72 -3.08 6.23
N TYR A 384 -25.61 -3.33 4.93
CA TYR A 384 -26.64 -3.01 3.94
C TYR A 384 -26.68 -4.09 2.85
N LEU A 385 -27.02 -5.31 3.28
CA LEU A 385 -27.62 -6.33 2.43
C LEU A 385 -28.72 -7.02 3.25
N GLY A 386 -29.97 -6.54 3.13
CA GLY A 386 -31.10 -7.19 3.78
C GLY A 386 -32.39 -6.38 3.90
N SER A 387 -33.05 -6.06 2.78
CA SER A 387 -34.52 -6.14 2.64
C SER A 387 -34.95 -5.70 1.24
N VAL A 388 -34.77 -6.61 0.27
CA VAL A 388 -35.63 -6.66 -0.92
C VAL A 388 -36.11 -8.10 -1.04
N ALA A 389 -37.26 -8.36 -0.45
CA ALA A 389 -38.21 -9.45 -0.70
C ALA A 389 -39.41 -9.08 0.19
N GLU A 390 -40.65 -9.00 -0.25
CA GLU A 390 -41.37 -9.88 -1.17
C GLU A 390 -42.71 -9.16 -1.45
N GLU A 391 -43.07 -8.86 -2.70
CA GLU A 391 -44.47 -8.51 -2.99
C GLU A 391 -44.99 -9.24 -4.23
N LYS A 392 -46.07 -9.96 -3.98
CA LYS A 392 -46.73 -10.93 -4.85
C LYS A 392 -47.59 -10.20 -5.89
N HIS A 393 -47.43 -10.57 -7.15
CA HIS A 393 -48.40 -10.26 -8.20
C HIS A 393 -49.71 -11.06 -8.00
N THR A 394 -50.81 -10.38 -7.73
CA THR A 394 -52.16 -10.86 -8.07
C THR A 394 -52.62 -10.29 -9.41
N LYS A 395 -52.89 -11.22 -10.33
CA LYS A 395 -53.51 -11.03 -11.66
C LYS A 395 -54.81 -10.22 -11.62
N LYS A 396 -54.98 -9.30 -12.57
CA LYS A 396 -56.31 -8.98 -13.12
C LYS A 396 -56.28 -8.97 -14.64
N ARG A 397 -57.02 -9.93 -15.23
CA ARG A 397 -57.29 -10.10 -16.66
C ARG A 397 -58.15 -8.95 -17.20
N ARG A 398 -57.82 -8.49 -18.41
CA ARG A 398 -58.66 -8.06 -19.55
C ARG A 398 -57.64 -7.59 -20.61
N GLY A 399 -57.45 -8.24 -21.75
CA GLY A 399 -58.41 -8.42 -22.84
C GLY A 399 -58.06 -7.39 -23.91
N GLY A 400 -57.46 -7.80 -25.02
CA GLY A 400 -57.09 -6.90 -26.11
C GLY A 400 -56.20 -7.56 -27.17
N SER A 401 -56.84 -8.00 -28.25
CA SER A 401 -56.27 -8.58 -29.46
C SER A 401 -55.56 -7.52 -30.33
N ARG A 402 -54.38 -7.84 -30.90
CA ARG A 402 -54.03 -7.55 -32.31
C ARG A 402 -52.66 -8.10 -32.71
N ASP A 403 -52.63 -8.59 -33.94
CA ASP A 403 -51.54 -9.24 -34.68
C ASP A 403 -50.28 -8.38 -34.91
N GLY A 404 -49.15 -9.05 -35.14
CA GLY A 404 -47.92 -8.40 -35.60
C GLY A 404 -46.74 -9.34 -35.79
N ASN A 405 -46.61 -9.88 -37.00
CA ASN A 405 -45.50 -10.62 -37.59
C ASN A 405 -44.09 -10.19 -37.11
N ARG A 406 -43.20 -11.14 -36.78
CA ARG A 406 -41.75 -10.85 -36.70
C ARG A 406 -40.89 -12.05 -37.14
N GLU A 407 -40.12 -11.79 -38.19
CA GLU A 407 -39.10 -12.64 -38.79
C GLU A 407 -38.08 -13.17 -37.76
N LYS A 408 -37.72 -14.45 -37.93
CA LYS A 408 -36.58 -15.08 -37.25
C LYS A 408 -35.34 -14.89 -38.12
N GLN A 409 -34.38 -14.08 -37.67
CA GLN A 409 -33.00 -14.15 -38.15
C GLN A 409 -32.18 -15.00 -37.17
N THR A 410 -31.84 -16.20 -37.62
CA THR A 410 -30.83 -17.09 -37.04
C THR A 410 -29.44 -16.64 -37.45
N LEU A 411 -28.63 -16.18 -36.49
CA LEU A 411 -27.20 -15.96 -36.67
C LEU A 411 -26.48 -17.32 -36.62
N GLN A 412 -25.86 -17.69 -37.74
CA GLN A 412 -24.93 -18.82 -37.87
C GLN A 412 -23.56 -18.46 -37.28
N CYS A 413 -22.99 -19.37 -36.50
CA CYS A 413 -21.57 -19.37 -36.16
C CYS A 413 -20.76 -20.04 -37.29
N PRO A 414 -19.56 -19.55 -37.64
CA PRO A 414 -18.68 -20.22 -38.59
C PRO A 414 -17.95 -21.42 -37.94
N PRO A 415 -17.54 -22.42 -38.74
CA PRO A 415 -16.96 -23.67 -38.25
C PRO A 415 -15.51 -23.50 -37.78
N VAL A 416 -15.15 -24.33 -36.79
CA VAL A 416 -13.79 -24.55 -36.29
C VAL A 416 -13.03 -25.45 -37.27
N PRO A 417 -11.83 -25.08 -37.73
CA PRO A 417 -10.93 -26.02 -38.37
C PRO A 417 -10.08 -26.74 -37.32
N THR A 418 -10.07 -28.06 -37.44
CA THR A 418 -9.15 -28.98 -36.78
C THR A 418 -7.86 -29.15 -37.58
N ASP A 419 -6.80 -29.36 -36.81
CA ASP A 419 -5.62 -30.19 -37.07
C ASP A 419 -4.30 -29.64 -37.67
N GLU A 420 -3.25 -30.14 -37.00
CA GLU A 420 -1.87 -30.44 -37.41
C GLU A 420 -0.71 -29.42 -37.23
N SER A 421 0.07 -29.72 -36.17
CA SER A 421 1.55 -29.90 -36.14
C SER A 421 2.48 -28.66 -36.09
N PRO A 422 3.65 -28.76 -35.41
CA PRO A 422 4.34 -27.62 -34.83
C PRO A 422 5.49 -27.14 -35.70
N ASP A 423 5.50 -25.84 -36.02
CA ASP A 423 6.70 -25.18 -36.57
C ASP A 423 7.21 -24.07 -35.64
N VAL A 424 8.46 -24.29 -35.24
CA VAL A 424 9.35 -23.39 -34.54
C VAL A 424 9.69 -22.24 -35.48
N HIS A 425 9.16 -21.04 -35.24
CA HIS A 425 9.82 -19.74 -35.47
C HIS A 425 8.80 -18.62 -35.19
N ASN A 426 8.85 -18.03 -34.00
CA ASN A 426 8.03 -16.86 -33.65
C ASN A 426 8.81 -15.55 -33.91
N PRO A 427 8.39 -14.66 -34.85
CA PRO A 427 9.08 -13.41 -35.15
C PRO A 427 8.79 -12.25 -34.17
N TRP A 428 8.04 -12.49 -33.08
CA TRP A 428 7.59 -11.42 -32.18
C TRP A 428 8.65 -10.83 -31.24
N PHE A 429 9.85 -11.39 -31.17
CA PHE A 429 10.89 -10.91 -30.24
C PHE A 429 11.79 -9.78 -30.77
N ARG A 430 11.62 -9.33 -32.02
CA ARG A 430 12.49 -8.30 -32.64
C ARG A 430 11.96 -6.86 -32.57
N SER A 431 10.73 -6.61 -32.12
CA SER A 431 10.14 -5.26 -32.17
C SER A 431 10.31 -4.41 -30.89
N CYS A 432 10.75 -4.98 -29.77
CA CYS A 432 10.88 -4.23 -28.50
C CYS A 432 12.28 -3.68 -28.19
N LEU A 433 13.28 -3.85 -29.07
CA LEU A 433 14.67 -3.42 -28.82
C LEU A 433 15.19 -2.28 -29.73
N GLN A 434 14.33 -1.63 -30.52
CA GLN A 434 14.76 -0.54 -31.44
C GLN A 434 14.29 0.88 -31.07
N HIS A 435 13.64 1.07 -29.92
CA HIS A 435 13.23 2.41 -29.46
C HIS A 435 13.86 2.78 -28.12
N SER A 436 15.19 2.97 -28.06
CA SER A 436 15.87 3.84 -27.08
C SER A 436 17.37 3.92 -27.36
N PHE A 437 17.79 4.72 -28.34
CA PHE A 437 19.09 5.40 -28.39
C PHE A 437 19.07 6.37 -29.58
N ARG A 438 18.62 7.61 -29.36
CA ARG A 438 18.97 8.73 -30.26
C ARG A 438 20.17 9.44 -29.64
N PRO A 439 21.34 9.49 -30.30
CA PRO A 439 22.46 10.30 -29.84
C PRO A 439 22.11 11.79 -30.00
N VAL A 440 22.37 12.57 -28.95
CA VAL A 440 22.32 14.04 -29.00
C VAL A 440 23.54 14.50 -29.81
N VAL A 441 23.29 14.87 -31.07
CA VAL A 441 24.28 15.54 -31.93
C VAL A 441 24.54 16.94 -31.38
N GLY A 442 25.80 17.21 -31.08
CA GLY A 442 26.27 18.47 -30.50
C GLY A 442 26.00 19.69 -31.38
N ARG A 443 25.55 20.78 -30.75
CA ARG A 443 25.57 22.13 -31.33
C ARG A 443 27.01 22.62 -31.41
N ARG A 444 27.54 22.74 -32.62
CA ARG A 444 28.67 23.62 -32.94
C ARG A 444 28.28 25.07 -32.69
N THR A 445 28.94 25.72 -31.75
CA THR A 445 29.04 27.18 -31.67
C THR A 445 29.83 27.68 -32.86
N ARG A 446 29.20 28.51 -33.69
CA ARG A 446 29.84 29.23 -34.79
C ARG A 446 30.39 30.54 -34.20
N ALA A 447 31.71 30.64 -34.15
CA ALA A 447 32.39 31.91 -33.96
C ALA A 447 32.24 32.76 -35.24
N GLY A 448 32.04 34.07 -35.08
CA GLY A 448 32.02 35.01 -36.20
C GLY A 448 31.57 36.41 -35.85
N ARG A 449 32.39 37.17 -35.12
CA ARG A 449 33.05 38.42 -35.56
C ARG A 449 33.76 39.07 -34.38
#